data_AF-A0A8S3C0X0-F1
#
_entry.id   AF-A0A8S3C0X0-F1
#
_cell.length_a   1.000
_cell.length_b   1.000
_cell.length_c   1.000
_cell.angle_alpha   90.00
_cell.angle_beta   90.00
_cell.angle_gamma   90.00
#
_symmetry.space_group_name_H-M   'P 1'
#
loop_
_entity.id
_entity.type
_entity.pdbx_description
1 polymer ?
#
loop_
_entity_poly.entity_id
_entity_poly.type
_entity_poly.pdbx_seq_one_letter_code
_entity_poly.pdbx_strand_id
1 'polypeptide(L)'
;MPKSYERAATVASHPVSIARFFNKLTSTVLSTLVGYDLNRHESHADGGVLGKIYAYYGTVEESGRGALHLHILLWLADNKHPYELRTSIKNEIFRENLIKYLEDIIKEDLNCFKNENIALDSSMIEKKSYITINMLTHTVSKRRSNTDKILFRSRYPKELHETTTINTETGEILMRRAHPMMNNFNEWFLLACRCNMDIKFIWSGTDTKALVYYTTDYITKKNYLFMIQIH
;
A
#
# COMPACT_ATOMS: atom_id res chain seq x y z
N MET A 1 4.74 -22.44 8.35
CA MET A 1 3.40 -21.80 8.36
C MET A 1 2.35 -22.82 7.93
N PRO A 2 1.14 -22.80 8.51
CA PRO A 2 0.03 -23.66 8.10
C PRO A 2 -0.35 -23.44 6.62
N LYS A 3 -0.87 -24.47 5.96
CA LYS A 3 -1.28 -24.42 4.55
C LYS A 3 -2.49 -23.50 4.37
N SER A 4 -2.72 -22.99 3.15
CA SER A 4 -3.80 -22.04 2.87
C SER A 4 -5.19 -22.56 3.28
N TYR A 5 -5.43 -23.86 3.11
CA TYR A 5 -6.71 -24.50 3.48
C TYR A 5 -6.90 -24.55 5.01
N GLU A 6 -5.86 -24.88 5.77
CA GLU A 6 -5.90 -24.93 7.24
C GLU A 6 -6.18 -23.54 7.83
N ARG A 7 -5.59 -22.50 7.24
CA ARG A 7 -5.88 -21.11 7.60
C ARG A 7 -7.34 -20.75 7.33
N ALA A 8 -7.87 -21.10 6.16
CA ALA A 8 -9.27 -20.84 5.81
C ALA A 8 -10.25 -21.59 6.75
N ALA A 9 -9.96 -22.86 7.09
CA ALA A 9 -10.75 -23.63 8.04
C ALA A 9 -10.74 -23.03 9.46
N THR A 10 -9.58 -22.51 9.89
CA THR A 10 -9.46 -21.78 11.18
C THR A 10 -10.31 -20.51 11.18
N VAL A 11 -10.30 -19.76 10.07
CA VAL A 11 -11.11 -18.54 9.94
C VAL A 11 -12.61 -18.86 9.98
N ALA A 12 -13.04 -19.89 9.24
CA ALA A 12 -14.43 -20.33 9.19
C ALA A 12 -14.94 -20.88 10.54
N SER A 13 -14.07 -21.49 11.34
CA SER A 13 -14.43 -22.04 12.65
C SER A 13 -14.51 -20.97 13.75
N HIS A 14 -13.86 -19.81 13.59
CA HIS A 14 -13.78 -18.77 14.62
C HIS A 14 -14.06 -17.36 14.07
N PRO A 15 -15.18 -17.13 13.35
CA PRO A 15 -15.41 -15.89 12.61
C PRO A 15 -15.42 -14.64 13.51
N VAL A 16 -16.02 -14.73 14.71
CA VAL A 16 -16.08 -13.61 15.67
C VAL A 16 -14.69 -13.25 16.20
N SER A 17 -13.87 -14.25 16.56
CA SER A 17 -12.52 -14.02 17.07
C SER A 17 -11.63 -13.38 16.00
N ILE A 18 -11.75 -13.81 14.75
CA ILE A 18 -11.03 -13.23 13.62
C ILE A 18 -11.47 -11.79 13.36
N ALA A 19 -12.77 -11.50 13.38
CA ALA A 19 -13.27 -10.14 13.22
C ALA A 19 -12.76 -9.21 14.33
N ARG A 20 -12.76 -9.67 15.59
CA ARG A 20 -12.21 -8.91 16.73
C ARG A 20 -10.71 -8.68 16.60
N PHE A 21 -9.96 -9.70 16.19
CA PHE A 21 -8.53 -9.58 15.95
C PHE A 21 -8.24 -8.57 14.83
N PHE A 22 -8.94 -8.67 13.70
CA PHE A 22 -8.83 -7.75 12.58
C PHE A 22 -9.11 -6.32 13.01
N ASN A 23 -10.24 -6.07 13.69
CA ASN A 23 -10.58 -4.74 14.18
C ASN A 23 -9.53 -4.18 15.16
N LYS A 24 -8.98 -5.03 16.04
CA LYS A 24 -7.93 -4.60 16.97
C LYS A 24 -6.64 -4.28 16.24
N LEU A 25 -6.25 -5.09 15.24
CA LEU A 25 -5.07 -4.88 14.43
C LEU A 25 -5.18 -3.57 13.64
N THR A 26 -6.27 -3.36 12.91
CA THR A 26 -6.48 -2.15 12.09
C THR A 26 -6.54 -0.89 12.96
N SER A 27 -7.25 -0.92 14.09
CA SER A 27 -7.31 0.21 15.02
C SER A 27 -5.94 0.52 15.63
N THR A 28 -5.15 -0.50 15.92
CA THR A 28 -3.78 -0.32 16.45
C THR A 28 -2.87 0.26 15.38
N VAL A 29 -2.93 -0.23 14.14
CA VAL A 29 -2.15 0.32 13.02
C VAL A 29 -2.52 1.79 12.77
N LEU A 30 -3.81 2.14 12.81
CA LEU A 30 -4.27 3.51 12.62
C LEU A 30 -3.79 4.46 13.73
N SER A 31 -3.93 4.04 14.98
CA SER A 31 -3.49 4.87 16.12
C SER A 31 -1.97 4.97 16.24
N THR A 32 -1.23 3.90 15.96
CA THR A 32 0.22 3.86 16.21
C THR A 32 1.05 4.21 14.99
N LEU A 33 0.88 3.49 13.89
CA LEU A 33 1.73 3.65 12.71
C LEU A 33 1.24 4.79 11.81
N VAL A 34 -0.07 4.93 11.61
CA VAL A 34 -0.63 6.07 10.87
C VAL A 34 -0.63 7.34 11.73
N GLY A 35 -0.64 7.19 13.06
CA GLY A 35 -0.58 8.32 13.99
C GLY A 35 -1.88 9.14 14.00
N TYR A 36 -3.03 8.46 14.01
CA TYR A 36 -4.35 9.08 14.01
C TYR A 36 -5.18 8.65 15.22
N ASP A 37 -5.59 9.61 16.05
CA ASP A 37 -6.44 9.36 17.21
C ASP A 37 -7.88 9.09 16.76
N LEU A 38 -8.32 7.85 16.93
CA LEU A 38 -9.64 7.38 16.52
C LEU A 38 -10.79 7.96 17.37
N ASN A 39 -10.53 8.43 18.59
CA ASN A 39 -11.54 9.01 19.46
C ASN A 39 -11.71 10.51 19.19
N ARG A 40 -10.60 11.21 18.96
CA ARG A 40 -10.58 12.65 18.71
C ARG A 40 -10.74 13.01 17.23
N HIS A 41 -10.58 12.05 16.34
CA HIS A 41 -10.58 12.26 14.90
C HIS A 41 -9.53 13.29 14.45
N GLU A 42 -8.32 13.19 15.01
CA GLU A 42 -7.20 14.10 14.73
C GLU A 42 -5.88 13.33 14.56
N SER A 43 -4.96 13.87 13.76
CA SER A 43 -3.59 13.35 13.73
C SER A 43 -2.88 13.64 15.04
N HIS A 44 -2.01 12.73 15.47
CA HIS A 44 -1.02 13.01 16.48
C HIS A 44 -0.14 14.20 16.07
N ALA A 45 0.36 14.95 17.06
CA ALA A 45 1.15 16.16 16.83
C ALA A 45 2.40 15.92 15.97
N ASP A 46 3.03 14.74 16.12
CA ASP A 46 4.22 14.33 15.37
C ASP A 46 3.89 13.56 14.07
N GLY A 47 2.61 13.22 13.84
CA GLY A 47 2.18 12.36 12.74
C GLY A 47 2.54 10.89 12.93
N GLY A 48 2.36 10.10 11.87
CA GLY A 48 2.79 8.69 11.81
C GLY A 48 3.88 8.45 10.76
N VAL A 49 4.09 7.19 10.40
CA VAL A 49 5.08 6.76 9.39
C VAL A 49 4.83 7.33 7.99
N LEU A 50 3.62 7.83 7.74
CA LEU A 50 3.25 8.50 6.49
C LEU A 50 3.27 10.03 6.62
N GLY A 51 3.55 10.58 7.80
CA GLY A 51 3.37 12.00 8.14
C GLY A 51 2.03 12.29 8.80
N LYS A 52 1.64 13.57 8.81
CA LYS A 52 0.40 14.04 9.44
C LYS A 52 -0.82 13.75 8.57
N ILE A 53 -1.87 13.25 9.21
CA ILE A 53 -3.10 12.82 8.55
C ILE A 53 -4.22 13.82 8.82
N TYR A 54 -4.73 14.44 7.78
CA TYR A 54 -5.92 15.30 7.85
C TYR A 54 -7.20 14.49 8.13
N ALA A 55 -7.38 13.39 7.40
CA ALA A 55 -8.56 12.55 7.49
C ALA A 55 -8.26 11.14 6.99
N TYR A 56 -9.15 10.20 7.30
CA TYR A 56 -9.18 8.90 6.65
C TYR A 56 -10.59 8.39 6.41
N TYR A 57 -10.71 7.43 5.50
CA TYR A 57 -11.91 6.66 5.23
C TYR A 57 -11.52 5.20 5.00
N GLY A 58 -12.15 4.27 5.71
CA GLY A 58 -11.84 2.85 5.59
C GLY A 58 -13.10 2.01 5.39
N THR A 59 -13.07 1.08 4.44
CA THR A 59 -14.09 0.04 4.25
C THR A 59 -13.48 -1.34 4.49
N VAL A 60 -14.24 -2.17 5.19
CA VAL A 60 -13.92 -3.58 5.35
C VAL A 60 -14.81 -4.36 4.40
N GLU A 61 -14.22 -5.18 3.54
CA GLU A 61 -14.99 -6.14 2.75
C GLU A 61 -14.47 -7.56 2.95
N GLU A 62 -15.31 -8.54 2.63
CA GLU A 62 -14.95 -9.94 2.67
C GLU A 62 -14.32 -10.30 1.33
N SER A 63 -13.04 -10.71 1.35
CA SER A 63 -12.49 -11.39 0.18
C SER A 63 -13.27 -12.69 0.07
N GLY A 64 -13.93 -12.96 -1.08
CA GLY A 64 -14.86 -14.08 -1.33
C GLY A 64 -14.29 -15.50 -1.15
N ARG A 65 -13.64 -15.72 -0.02
CA ARG A 65 -12.87 -16.84 0.53
C ARG A 65 -12.86 -16.79 2.07
N GLY A 66 -13.68 -15.94 2.70
CA GLY A 66 -13.87 -15.82 4.14
C GLY A 66 -12.91 -14.88 4.88
N ALA A 67 -11.96 -14.23 4.21
CA ALA A 67 -10.98 -13.37 4.87
C ALA A 67 -11.35 -11.88 4.73
N LEU A 68 -11.27 -11.13 5.83
CA LEU A 68 -11.52 -9.68 5.87
C LEU A 68 -10.35 -8.93 5.24
N HIS A 69 -10.66 -7.92 4.43
CA HIS A 69 -9.66 -7.01 3.85
C HIS A 69 -10.02 -5.57 4.18
N LEU A 70 -9.02 -4.70 4.30
CA LEU A 70 -9.21 -3.27 4.54
C LEU A 70 -8.82 -2.48 3.30
N HIS A 71 -9.77 -1.72 2.77
CA HIS A 71 -9.51 -0.63 1.84
C HIS A 71 -9.52 0.67 2.65
N ILE A 72 -8.39 1.36 2.74
CA ILE A 72 -8.31 2.62 3.46
C ILE A 72 -7.74 3.73 2.58
N LEU A 73 -8.31 4.90 2.75
CA LEU A 73 -8.01 6.14 2.08
C LEU A 73 -7.52 7.12 3.13
N LEU A 74 -6.30 7.65 2.97
CA LEU A 74 -5.70 8.62 3.89
C LEU A 74 -5.52 9.96 3.18
N TRP A 75 -5.80 11.06 3.89
CA TRP A 75 -5.54 12.41 3.43
C TRP A 75 -4.37 12.98 4.25
N LEU A 76 -3.30 13.44 3.61
CA LEU A 76 -2.19 14.09 4.31
C LEU A 76 -2.51 15.57 4.58
N ALA A 77 -2.06 16.10 5.72
CA ALA A 77 -2.37 17.45 6.19
C ALA A 77 -1.74 18.57 5.34
N ASP A 78 -0.48 18.40 4.92
CA ASP A 78 0.29 19.45 4.24
C ASP A 78 0.20 19.36 2.70
N ASN A 79 -0.92 18.86 2.18
CA ASN A 79 -1.11 18.72 0.74
C ASN A 79 -1.44 20.06 0.08
N LYS A 80 -0.57 20.49 -0.84
CA LYS A 80 -0.84 21.62 -1.75
C LYS A 80 -1.99 21.29 -2.71
N HIS A 81 -2.71 22.32 -3.16
CA HIS A 81 -3.75 22.16 -4.17
C HIS A 81 -3.16 21.58 -5.49
N PRO A 82 -3.88 20.75 -6.28
CA PRO A 82 -3.31 20.11 -7.48
C PRO A 82 -2.65 21.07 -8.49
N TYR A 83 -3.20 22.26 -8.63
CA TYR A 83 -2.60 23.31 -9.47
C TYR A 83 -1.23 23.78 -8.94
N GLU A 84 -1.14 24.02 -7.64
CA GLU A 84 0.11 24.42 -6.99
C GLU A 84 1.15 23.29 -7.01
N LEU A 85 0.72 22.03 -6.87
CA LEU A 85 1.60 20.87 -7.00
C LEU A 85 2.17 20.75 -8.41
N ARG A 86 1.36 20.92 -9.46
CA ARG A 86 1.84 20.93 -10.85
C ARG A 86 2.91 21.98 -11.08
N THR A 87 2.74 23.16 -10.49
CA THR A 87 3.77 24.21 -10.53
C THR A 87 4.98 23.85 -9.67
N SER A 88 4.77 23.27 -8.50
CA SER A 88 5.82 22.89 -7.55
C SER A 88 6.73 21.79 -8.09
N ILE A 89 6.23 20.85 -8.90
CA ILE A 89 7.04 19.74 -9.45
C ILE A 89 8.01 20.19 -10.54
N LYS A 90 7.76 21.36 -11.15
CA LYS A 90 8.74 22.01 -12.02
C LYS A 90 9.97 22.46 -11.23
N ASN A 91 9.82 22.75 -9.93
CA ASN A 91 10.94 23.01 -9.04
C ASN A 91 11.65 21.69 -8.71
N GLU A 92 12.94 21.64 -9.03
CA GLU A 92 13.78 20.45 -8.85
C GLU A 92 13.92 20.04 -7.38
N ILE A 93 14.17 21.00 -6.48
CA ILE A 93 14.32 20.75 -5.04
C ILE A 93 13.03 20.13 -4.47
N PHE A 94 11.87 20.66 -4.86
CA PHE A 94 10.59 20.08 -4.43
C PHE A 94 10.41 18.64 -4.96
N ARG A 95 10.74 18.41 -6.24
CA ARG A 95 10.63 17.10 -6.88
C ARG A 95 11.54 16.06 -6.20
N GLU A 96 12.78 16.42 -5.91
CA GLU A 96 13.72 15.55 -5.19
C GLU A 96 13.24 15.22 -3.78
N ASN A 97 12.74 16.22 -3.04
CA ASN A 97 12.17 16.01 -1.71
C ASN A 97 10.93 15.12 -1.75
N LEU A 98 10.07 15.28 -2.76
CA LEU A 98 8.90 14.43 -2.96
C LEU A 98 9.30 12.99 -3.30
N ILE A 99 10.28 12.79 -4.18
CA ILE A 99 10.82 11.47 -4.50
C ILE A 99 11.36 10.82 -3.22
N LYS A 100 12.17 11.53 -2.44
CA LYS A 100 12.74 11.03 -1.18
C LYS A 100 11.66 10.61 -0.20
N TYR A 101 10.61 11.43 -0.05
CA TYR A 101 9.47 11.10 0.80
C TYR A 101 8.73 9.85 0.29
N LEU A 102 8.42 9.76 -1.00
CA LEU A 102 7.71 8.62 -1.57
C LEU A 102 8.50 7.32 -1.49
N GLU A 103 9.81 7.37 -1.76
CA GLU A 103 10.69 6.22 -1.61
C GLU A 103 10.85 5.80 -0.15
N ASP A 104 10.65 6.70 0.81
CA ASP A 104 10.63 6.35 2.24
C ASP A 104 9.37 5.55 2.60
N ILE A 105 8.21 6.01 2.15
CA ILE A 105 6.91 5.44 2.55
C ILE A 105 6.41 4.30 1.66
N ILE A 106 6.86 4.21 0.41
CA ILE A 106 6.45 3.19 -0.58
C ILE A 106 7.70 2.53 -1.14
N LYS A 107 7.78 1.22 -0.96
CA LYS A 107 8.81 0.34 -1.50
C LYS A 107 8.19 -0.56 -2.57
N GLU A 108 8.94 -0.79 -3.65
CA GLU A 108 8.60 -1.79 -4.67
C GLU A 108 9.75 -2.77 -4.94
N ASP A 109 10.71 -2.79 -4.03
CA ASP A 109 11.85 -3.69 -4.02
C ASP A 109 12.32 -3.98 -2.59
N LEU A 110 13.30 -4.86 -2.48
CA LEU A 110 13.85 -5.35 -1.22
C LEU A 110 15.18 -4.71 -0.87
N ASN A 111 15.61 -3.65 -1.58
CA ASN A 111 16.89 -3.02 -1.27
C ASN A 111 16.88 -2.37 0.12
N CYS A 112 15.70 -2.02 0.65
CA CYS A 112 15.51 -1.62 2.06
C CYS A 112 16.12 -2.64 3.05
N PHE A 113 16.01 -3.95 2.78
CA PHE A 113 16.55 -4.99 3.66
C PHE A 113 18.03 -5.30 3.45
N LYS A 114 18.67 -4.74 2.40
CA LYS A 114 20.09 -4.96 2.10
C LYS A 114 21.01 -3.95 2.76
N ASN A 115 20.51 -2.74 3.04
CA ASN A 115 21.29 -1.60 3.52
C ASN A 115 21.22 -1.37 5.03
N GLU A 116 20.50 -2.20 5.80
CA GLU A 116 20.51 -2.10 7.25
C GLU A 116 21.92 -2.47 7.76
N ASN A 117 22.70 -1.46 8.19
CA ASN A 117 23.97 -1.59 8.94
C ASN A 117 23.80 -2.27 10.33
N ILE A 118 22.73 -3.04 10.50
CA ILE A 118 22.54 -3.93 11.63
C ILE A 118 23.30 -5.20 11.25
N ALA A 119 24.15 -5.72 12.14
CA ALA A 119 24.89 -6.97 11.98
C ALA A 119 23.95 -8.20 11.91
N LEU A 120 23.04 -8.20 10.95
CA LEU A 120 22.18 -9.31 10.61
C LEU A 120 22.98 -10.20 9.66
N ASP A 121 23.21 -11.44 10.09
CA ASP A 121 23.81 -12.48 9.27
C ASP A 121 23.13 -12.54 7.88
N SER A 122 23.93 -12.68 6.82
CA SER A 122 23.47 -12.76 5.43
C SER A 122 22.35 -13.80 5.25
N SER A 123 22.37 -14.89 6.03
CA SER A 123 21.32 -15.90 6.02
C SER A 123 19.95 -15.39 6.52
N MET A 124 19.94 -14.44 7.47
CA MET A 124 18.72 -13.82 7.97
C MET A 124 18.15 -12.82 6.97
N ILE A 125 19.00 -12.08 6.27
CA ILE A 125 18.59 -11.13 5.21
C ILE A 125 17.94 -11.89 4.05
N GLU A 126 18.53 -13.01 3.62
CA GLU A 126 17.94 -13.88 2.59
C GLU A 126 16.59 -14.44 3.03
N LYS A 127 16.48 -14.91 4.29
CA LYS A 127 15.20 -15.42 4.84
C LYS A 127 14.13 -14.33 4.92
N LYS A 128 14.47 -13.12 5.41
CA LYS A 128 13.54 -11.97 5.44
C LYS A 128 13.08 -11.63 4.03
N SER A 129 14.02 -11.50 3.09
CA SER A 129 13.74 -11.21 1.68
C SER A 129 12.81 -12.25 1.07
N TYR A 130 13.08 -13.55 1.28
CA TYR A 130 12.24 -14.63 0.78
C TYR A 130 10.81 -14.60 1.35
N ILE A 131 10.68 -14.37 2.67
CA ILE A 131 9.37 -14.27 3.32
C ILE A 131 8.60 -13.05 2.78
N THR A 132 9.27 -11.90 2.65
CA THR A 132 8.68 -10.68 2.08
C THR A 132 8.23 -10.87 0.64
N ILE A 133 9.06 -11.49 -0.22
CA ILE A 133 8.67 -11.84 -1.60
C ILE A 133 7.42 -12.71 -1.58
N ASN A 134 7.38 -13.75 -0.77
CA ASN A 134 6.22 -14.64 -0.72
C ASN A 134 4.96 -13.97 -0.20
N MET A 135 5.07 -12.96 0.67
CA MET A 135 3.93 -12.19 1.17
C MET A 135 3.42 -11.17 0.13
N LEU A 136 4.34 -10.50 -0.58
CA LEU A 136 4.02 -9.41 -1.50
C LEU A 136 3.81 -9.85 -2.95
N THR A 137 4.20 -11.07 -3.30
CA THR A 137 3.97 -11.59 -4.65
C THR A 137 2.52 -11.94 -4.83
N HIS A 138 1.93 -11.44 -5.92
CA HIS A 138 0.60 -11.87 -6.31
C HIS A 138 0.62 -13.37 -6.64
N THR A 139 -0.24 -14.14 -5.98
CA THR A 139 -0.50 -15.51 -6.40
C THR A 139 -1.18 -15.45 -7.75
N VAL A 140 -0.54 -16.01 -8.78
CA VAL A 140 -1.10 -16.11 -10.13
C VAL A 140 -2.41 -16.90 -10.07
N SER A 141 -3.55 -16.20 -10.06
CA SER A 141 -4.83 -16.85 -10.28
C SER A 141 -4.92 -17.18 -11.76
N LYS A 142 -4.59 -18.43 -12.13
CA LYS A 142 -4.82 -18.97 -13.48
C LYS A 142 -6.30 -18.83 -13.81
N ARG A 143 -6.68 -17.81 -14.58
CA ARG A 143 -7.96 -17.81 -15.29
C ARG A 143 -7.70 -18.46 -16.64
N ARG A 144 -8.27 -19.66 -16.86
CA ARG A 144 -8.33 -20.26 -18.20
C ARG A 144 -9.26 -19.36 -19.03
N SER A 145 -8.72 -18.64 -20.01
CA SER A 145 -9.54 -18.18 -21.13
C SER A 145 -9.77 -19.33 -22.11
N ASN A 146 -10.80 -19.24 -22.96
CA ASN A 146 -11.03 -20.16 -24.09
C ASN A 146 -9.91 -20.15 -25.13
N THR A 147 -8.91 -19.28 -24.98
CA THR A 147 -7.65 -19.27 -25.71
C THR A 147 -6.54 -19.59 -24.72
N ASP A 148 -5.53 -20.37 -25.10
CA ASP A 148 -4.40 -20.83 -24.25
C ASP A 148 -3.51 -19.69 -23.65
N LYS A 149 -4.00 -18.45 -23.60
CA LYS A 149 -3.33 -17.33 -22.96
C LYS A 149 -3.51 -17.37 -21.45
N ILE A 150 -2.40 -17.41 -20.73
CA ILE A 150 -2.36 -17.16 -19.29
C ILE A 150 -2.65 -15.68 -19.08
N LEU A 151 -3.83 -15.35 -18.56
CA LEU A 151 -4.16 -13.99 -18.16
C LEU A 151 -3.65 -13.74 -16.75
N PHE A 152 -2.60 -12.92 -16.65
CA PHE A 152 -2.15 -12.37 -15.38
C PHE A 152 -3.17 -11.33 -14.89
N ARG A 153 -3.68 -11.51 -13.67
CA ARG A 153 -4.60 -10.55 -13.04
C ARG A 153 -3.84 -9.26 -12.74
N SER A 154 -4.52 -8.11 -12.74
CA SER A 154 -3.97 -6.83 -12.24
C SER A 154 -2.73 -6.30 -12.97
N ARG A 155 -2.58 -6.56 -14.27
CA ARG A 155 -1.48 -6.03 -15.13
C ARG A 155 -0.07 -6.48 -14.71
N TYR A 156 0.05 -7.72 -14.27
CA TYR A 156 1.34 -8.37 -14.06
C TYR A 156 1.87 -9.02 -15.35
N PRO A 157 3.20 -9.13 -15.58
CA PRO A 157 4.28 -8.48 -14.84
C PRO A 157 4.24 -6.96 -14.92
N LYS A 158 4.58 -6.31 -13.81
CA LYS A 158 4.76 -4.86 -13.77
C LYS A 158 6.10 -4.49 -14.42
N GLU A 159 6.15 -3.33 -15.08
CA GLU A 159 7.37 -2.80 -15.70
C GLU A 159 8.43 -2.46 -14.66
N LEU A 160 9.70 -2.74 -14.98
CA LEU A 160 10.84 -2.46 -14.11
C LEU A 160 11.32 -1.03 -14.35
N HIS A 161 11.70 -0.34 -13.27
CA HIS A 161 12.20 1.02 -13.32
C HIS A 161 13.39 1.15 -12.37
N GLU A 162 14.54 1.56 -12.88
CA GLU A 162 15.78 1.63 -12.07
C GLU A 162 15.79 2.79 -11.09
N THR A 163 15.06 3.87 -11.36
CA THR A 163 15.00 5.07 -10.53
C THR A 163 13.57 5.59 -10.44
N THR A 164 13.26 6.25 -9.33
CA THR A 164 11.96 6.92 -9.18
C THR A 164 11.98 8.22 -9.95
N THR A 165 11.00 8.42 -10.83
CA THR A 165 10.89 9.61 -11.68
C THR A 165 9.50 10.22 -11.59
N ILE A 166 9.44 11.55 -11.76
CA ILE A 166 8.18 12.29 -11.80
C ILE A 166 8.15 13.07 -13.12
N ASN A 167 7.16 12.78 -13.95
CA ASN A 167 6.92 13.52 -15.18
C ASN A 167 6.39 14.92 -14.82
N THR A 168 7.13 15.96 -15.21
CA THR A 168 6.83 17.36 -14.85
C THR A 168 5.64 17.95 -15.61
N GLU A 169 5.23 17.34 -16.71
CA GLU A 169 4.09 17.77 -17.52
C GLU A 169 2.79 17.08 -17.10
N THR A 170 2.84 15.76 -16.92
CA THR A 170 1.66 14.95 -16.60
C THR A 170 1.43 14.82 -15.09
N GLY A 171 2.49 14.91 -14.29
CA GLY A 171 2.47 14.56 -12.86
C GLY A 171 2.52 13.06 -12.58
N GLU A 172 2.75 12.23 -13.61
CA GLU A 172 2.88 10.79 -13.43
C GLU A 172 4.14 10.45 -12.63
N ILE A 173 3.98 9.58 -11.63
CA ILE A 173 5.08 9.11 -10.78
C ILE A 173 5.34 7.66 -11.11
N LEU A 174 6.57 7.38 -11.53
CA LEU A 174 7.06 6.02 -11.72
C LEU A 174 8.02 5.73 -10.57
N MET A 175 7.59 4.90 -9.62
CA MET A 175 8.44 4.44 -8.53
C MET A 175 9.49 3.45 -9.04
N ARG A 176 10.69 3.52 -8.47
CA ARG A 176 11.75 2.52 -8.68
C ARG A 176 11.24 1.12 -8.34
N ARG A 177 11.40 0.17 -9.27
CA ARG A 177 10.96 -1.23 -9.15
C ARG A 177 12.03 -2.19 -9.65
N ALA A 178 12.46 -3.09 -8.78
CA ALA A 178 13.40 -4.16 -9.11
C ALA A 178 12.76 -5.55 -9.24
N HIS A 179 11.47 -5.71 -8.93
CA HIS A 179 10.79 -7.01 -9.00
C HIS A 179 9.39 -6.92 -9.64
N PRO A 180 9.13 -7.64 -10.75
CA PRO A 180 7.92 -7.41 -11.56
C PRO A 180 6.64 -8.02 -10.95
N MET A 181 6.78 -8.97 -10.02
CA MET A 181 5.65 -9.66 -9.37
C MET A 181 5.30 -9.11 -7.99
N MET A 182 6.04 -8.11 -7.49
CA MET A 182 5.81 -7.56 -6.17
C MET A 182 4.75 -6.46 -6.18
N ASN A 183 3.98 -6.38 -5.10
CA ASN A 183 3.19 -5.20 -4.82
C ASN A 183 4.00 -4.11 -4.13
N ASN A 184 3.40 -2.92 -4.15
CA ASN A 184 3.86 -1.73 -3.50
C ASN A 184 3.53 -1.83 -2.00
N PHE A 185 4.51 -1.63 -1.13
CA PHE A 185 4.35 -1.83 0.30
C PHE A 185 5.02 -0.74 1.13
N ASN A 186 4.58 -0.59 2.37
CA ASN A 186 5.30 0.19 3.38
C ASN A 186 5.98 -0.80 4.33
N GLU A 187 7.24 -0.56 4.66
CA GLU A 187 8.01 -1.48 5.49
C GLU A 187 7.38 -1.71 6.87
N TRP A 188 6.93 -0.64 7.52
CA TRP A 188 6.34 -0.70 8.87
C TRP A 188 5.00 -1.42 8.87
N PHE A 189 4.14 -1.15 7.88
CA PHE A 189 2.86 -1.87 7.76
C PHE A 189 3.08 -3.35 7.43
N LEU A 190 4.08 -3.69 6.61
CA LEU A 190 4.41 -5.07 6.32
C LEU A 190 4.84 -5.81 7.59
N LEU A 191 5.68 -5.18 8.43
CA LEU A 191 6.14 -5.76 9.69
C LEU A 191 4.99 -5.98 10.68
N ALA A 192 4.05 -5.04 10.76
CA ALA A 192 2.92 -5.09 11.70
C ALA A 192 1.81 -6.04 11.23
N CYS A 193 1.39 -5.96 9.96
CA CYS A 193 0.26 -6.70 9.43
C CYS A 193 0.65 -8.08 8.87
N ARG A 194 1.89 -8.24 8.40
CA ARG A 194 2.43 -9.48 7.78
C ARG A 194 1.55 -10.04 6.67
N CYS A 195 1.11 -9.14 5.81
CA CYS A 195 0.10 -9.44 4.82
C CYS A 195 0.39 -8.66 3.53
N ASN A 196 -0.28 -9.03 2.43
CA ASN A 196 -0.02 -8.38 1.15
C ASN A 196 -0.65 -6.99 1.17
N MET A 197 0.01 -6.02 0.56
CA MET A 197 -0.47 -4.64 0.53
C MET A 197 -0.40 -4.12 -0.91
N ASP A 198 -1.27 -3.19 -1.29
CA ASP A 198 -1.12 -2.40 -2.52
C ASP A 198 -1.26 -0.92 -2.16
N ILE A 199 -0.12 -0.30 -1.84
CA ILE A 199 -0.07 1.11 -1.43
C ILE A 199 0.23 2.00 -2.63
N LYS A 200 -0.60 3.02 -2.84
CA LYS A 200 -0.42 3.98 -3.94
C LYS A 200 -0.60 5.42 -3.48
N PHE A 201 0.39 6.24 -3.82
CA PHE A 201 0.28 7.70 -3.71
C PHE A 201 -0.51 8.25 -4.90
N ILE A 202 -1.59 8.98 -4.62
CA ILE A 202 -2.51 9.47 -5.65
C ILE A 202 -2.73 10.96 -5.44
N TRP A 203 -2.37 11.77 -6.45
CA TRP A 203 -2.36 13.23 -6.29
C TRP A 203 -2.77 13.98 -7.57
N SER A 204 -2.47 13.45 -8.76
CA SER A 204 -2.91 14.02 -10.04
C SER A 204 -2.63 13.04 -11.20
N GLY A 205 -3.66 12.41 -11.77
CA GLY A 205 -3.51 11.57 -12.97
C GLY A 205 -4.79 10.89 -13.43
N THR A 206 -4.69 10.05 -14.46
CA THR A 206 -5.72 9.08 -14.88
C THR A 206 -6.12 8.15 -13.73
N ASP A 207 -5.16 7.79 -12.87
CA ASP A 207 -5.37 7.01 -11.66
C ASP A 207 -6.26 7.71 -10.65
N THR A 208 -6.20 9.04 -10.54
CA THR A 208 -7.15 9.82 -9.73
C THR A 208 -8.56 9.74 -10.30
N LYS A 209 -8.75 9.74 -11.62
CA LYS A 209 -10.08 9.58 -12.22
C LYS A 209 -10.62 8.17 -12.01
N ALA A 210 -9.81 7.14 -12.20
CA ALA A 210 -10.21 5.75 -12.00
C ALA A 210 -10.51 5.45 -10.52
N LEU A 211 -9.71 6.00 -9.60
CA LEU A 211 -9.93 5.90 -8.17
C LEU A 211 -11.13 6.72 -7.72
N VAL A 212 -11.27 7.97 -8.15
CA VAL A 212 -12.50 8.74 -7.88
C VAL A 212 -13.67 7.97 -8.44
N TYR A 213 -13.63 7.40 -9.64
CA TYR A 213 -14.73 6.58 -10.14
C TYR A 213 -15.02 5.36 -9.24
N TYR A 214 -13.98 4.62 -8.85
CA TYR A 214 -14.06 3.48 -7.94
C TYR A 214 -14.63 3.90 -6.57
N THR A 215 -13.99 4.85 -5.90
CA THR A 215 -14.41 5.43 -4.63
C THR A 215 -15.77 6.13 -4.70
N THR A 216 -16.15 6.75 -5.83
CA THR A 216 -17.46 7.44 -5.99
C THR A 216 -18.58 6.43 -6.25
N ASP A 217 -18.31 5.31 -6.94
CA ASP A 217 -19.20 4.14 -6.96
C ASP A 217 -19.46 3.62 -5.53
N TYR A 218 -18.48 3.78 -4.62
CA TYR A 218 -18.61 3.33 -3.22
C TYR A 218 -19.04 4.42 -2.21
N ILE A 219 -18.92 5.73 -2.49
CA ILE A 219 -19.06 6.79 -1.46
C ILE A 219 -19.97 7.97 -1.84
N THR A 220 -20.06 8.40 -3.10
CA THR A 220 -20.78 9.65 -3.49
C THR A 220 -20.57 10.87 -2.56
N LYS A 221 -19.33 11.40 -2.46
CA LYS A 221 -19.00 12.86 -2.47
C LYS A 221 -17.48 13.10 -2.28
N LYS A 222 -17.00 14.17 -2.93
CA LYS A 222 -15.59 14.51 -3.27
C LYS A 222 -14.64 14.75 -2.08
N ASN A 223 -13.40 14.23 -2.16
CA ASN A 223 -12.08 14.89 -1.97
C ASN A 223 -10.91 13.85 -1.95
N TYR A 224 -9.66 14.31 -2.18
CA TYR A 224 -8.44 13.59 -2.66
C TYR A 224 -7.83 12.46 -1.78
N LEU A 225 -7.04 11.52 -2.31
CA LEU A 225 -6.93 10.19 -1.69
C LEU A 225 -5.52 9.58 -1.66
N PHE A 226 -5.16 8.88 -0.59
CA PHE A 226 -4.05 7.93 -0.57
C PHE A 226 -4.60 6.54 -0.29
N MET A 227 -4.51 5.61 -1.23
CA MET A 227 -5.14 4.29 -1.08
C MET A 227 -4.13 3.26 -0.56
N ILE A 228 -4.51 2.60 0.52
CA ILE A 228 -3.84 1.43 1.07
C ILE A 228 -4.87 0.29 1.01
N GLN A 229 -4.58 -0.72 0.21
CA GLN A 229 -5.28 -1.99 0.28
C GLN A 229 -4.46 -2.95 1.13
N ILE A 230 -5.03 -3.44 2.23
CA ILE A 230 -4.42 -4.43 3.13
C ILE A 230 -5.20 -5.74 2.97
N HIS A 231 -4.55 -6.78 2.45
CA HIS A 231 -5.10 -8.12 2.22
C HIS A 231 -4.73 -9.09 3.32
#